data_AF-A0A0M2V860-F1
#
_entry.id   AF-A0A0M2V860-F1
#
_cell.length_a   1.000
_cell.length_b   1.000
_cell.length_c   1.000
_cell.angle_alpha   90.00
_cell.angle_beta   90.00
_cell.angle_gamma   90.00
#
_symmetry.space_group_name_H-M   'P 1'
#
loop_
_entity.id
_entity.type
_entity.pdbx_description
1 polymer ?
#
loop_
_entity_poly.entity_id
_entity_poly.type
_entity_poly.pdbx_seq_one_letter_code
_entity_poly.pdbx_strand_id
1 'polypeptide(L)'
;MDIMSIVTVLWFTIKPYLLLIILLLVLLLLSQIIGRAGWKRSTSLSLWLLSFAIAIVAMLMAPMITDSELRYVLTWVDKLSLLAVGIGGFIYSWLLFRPWLIKRK
;
A
#
# COMPACT_ATOMS: atom_id res chain seq x y z
N MET A 1 13.06 27.16 9.04
CA MET A 1 13.03 26.44 7.75
C MET A 1 11.90 27.00 6.94
N ASP A 2 12.15 27.37 5.69
CA ASP A 2 11.13 27.96 4.82
C ASP A 2 10.27 26.85 4.18
N ILE A 3 8.99 27.14 3.88
CA ILE A 3 8.03 26.16 3.31
C ILE A 3 8.58 25.61 1.99
N MET A 4 9.22 26.46 1.19
CA MET A 4 9.86 26.07 -0.07
C MET A 4 10.99 25.05 0.14
N SER A 5 11.73 25.15 1.25
CA SER A 5 12.76 24.16 1.59
C SER A 5 12.13 22.81 1.92
N ILE A 6 11.01 22.78 2.65
CA ILE A 6 10.30 21.55 3.00
C ILE A 6 9.78 20.84 1.73
N VAL A 7 9.12 21.59 0.85
CA VAL A 7 8.59 21.04 -0.42
C VAL A 7 9.71 20.51 -1.30
N THR A 8 10.85 21.20 -1.36
CA THR A 8 12.01 20.76 -2.13
C THR A 8 12.57 19.44 -1.60
N VAL A 9 12.73 19.31 -0.27
CA VAL A 9 13.18 18.06 0.36
C VAL A 9 12.20 16.93 0.06
N LEU A 10 10.90 17.16 0.22
CA LEU A 10 9.88 16.15 -0.10
C LEU A 10 9.93 15.72 -1.57
N TRP A 11 10.09 16.67 -2.48
CA TRP A 11 10.18 16.39 -3.91
C TRP A 11 11.37 15.48 -4.25
N PHE A 12 12.56 15.81 -3.71
CA PHE A 12 13.75 14.99 -3.92
C PHE A 12 13.62 13.59 -3.30
N THR A 13 12.99 13.49 -2.14
CA THR A 13 12.74 12.20 -1.48
C THR A 13 11.78 11.30 -2.27
N ILE A 14 10.74 11.88 -2.89
CA ILE A 14 9.74 11.10 -3.64
C ILE A 14 10.26 10.68 -5.02
N LYS A 15 11.17 11.47 -5.63
CA LYS A 15 11.67 11.27 -7.00
C LYS A 15 12.09 9.82 -7.35
N PRO A 16 12.90 9.09 -6.55
CA PRO A 16 13.28 7.71 -6.88
C PRO A 16 12.09 6.73 -6.85
N TYR A 17 11.04 7.03 -6.09
CA TYR A 17 9.86 6.18 -5.94
C TYR A 17 8.74 6.51 -6.93
N LEU A 18 8.88 7.57 -7.75
CA LEU A 18 7.83 8.01 -8.69
C LEU A 18 7.40 6.88 -9.64
N LEU A 19 8.34 6.08 -10.13
CA LEU A 19 8.02 4.97 -11.03
C LEU A 19 7.17 3.91 -10.32
N LEU A 20 7.53 3.55 -9.08
CA LEU A 20 6.74 2.61 -8.26
C LEU A 20 5.34 3.16 -7.97
N ILE A 21 5.23 4.44 -7.64
CA ILE A 21 3.94 5.11 -7.40
C ILE A 21 3.07 5.06 -8.66
N ILE A 22 3.64 5.39 -9.83
CA ILE A 22 2.94 5.32 -11.12
C ILE A 22 2.50 3.88 -11.40
N LEU A 23 3.37 2.89 -11.19
CA LEU A 23 3.05 1.49 -11.39
C LEU A 23 1.87 1.04 -10.51
N LEU A 24 1.88 1.43 -9.23
CA LEU A 24 0.77 1.16 -8.30
C LEU A 24 -0.53 1.83 -8.77
N LEU A 25 -0.48 3.09 -9.22
CA LEU A 25 -1.65 3.78 -9.76
C LEU A 25 -2.19 3.08 -11.01
N VAL A 26 -1.32 2.66 -11.93
CA VAL A 26 -1.72 1.93 -13.14
C VAL A 26 -2.38 0.59 -12.78
N LEU A 27 -1.79 -0.19 -11.88
CA LEU A 27 -2.40 -1.45 -11.41
C LEU A 27 -3.76 -1.22 -10.78
N LEU A 28 -3.89 -0.17 -9.97
CA LEU A 28 -5.16 0.20 -9.36
C LEU A 28 -6.20 0.58 -10.42
N LEU A 29 -5.83 1.40 -11.41
CA LEU A 29 -6.72 1.79 -12.51
C LEU A 29 -7.14 0.59 -13.37
N LEU A 30 -6.19 -0.25 -13.76
CA LEU A 30 -6.46 -1.48 -14.52
C LEU A 30 -7.41 -2.40 -13.76
N SER A 31 -7.17 -2.57 -12.47
CA SER A 31 -8.08 -3.32 -11.61
C SER A 31 -9.50 -2.74 -11.59
N GLN A 32 -9.64 -1.41 -11.49
CA GLN A 32 -10.95 -0.76 -11.51
C GLN A 32 -11.67 -0.89 -12.85
N ILE A 33 -10.93 -0.91 -13.96
CA ILE A 33 -11.50 -1.05 -15.30
C ILE A 33 -11.89 -2.50 -15.57
N ILE A 34 -10.99 -3.46 -15.30
CA ILE A 34 -11.20 -4.89 -15.59
C ILE A 34 -12.18 -5.52 -14.61
N GLY A 35 -12.09 -5.20 -13.30
CA GLY A 35 -13.01 -5.74 -12.30
C GLY A 35 -14.47 -5.32 -12.54
N ARG A 36 -14.70 -4.16 -13.17
CA ARG A 36 -16.05 -3.74 -13.61
C ARG A 36 -16.61 -4.60 -14.76
N ALA A 37 -15.78 -5.35 -15.48
CA ALA A 37 -16.19 -6.20 -16.60
C ALA A 37 -16.80 -7.55 -16.17
N GLY A 38 -16.97 -7.81 -14.87
CA GLY A 38 -17.91 -8.84 -14.38
C GLY A 38 -17.29 -10.20 -14.05
N TRP A 39 -16.31 -10.24 -13.15
CA TRP A 39 -15.83 -11.49 -12.56
C TRP A 39 -16.66 -11.94 -11.35
N LYS A 40 -16.60 -13.25 -11.05
CA LYS A 40 -17.41 -13.92 -10.02
C LYS A 40 -17.26 -13.23 -8.65
N ARG A 41 -18.41 -12.93 -8.06
CA ARG A 41 -18.59 -12.04 -6.92
C ARG A 41 -18.40 -12.81 -5.61
N SER A 42 -17.45 -12.38 -4.78
CA SER A 42 -17.20 -12.99 -3.47
C SER A 42 -17.87 -12.20 -2.33
N THR A 43 -17.81 -12.72 -1.11
CA THR A 43 -18.33 -12.04 0.08
C THR A 43 -17.32 -11.00 0.61
N SER A 44 -17.83 -9.92 1.19
CA SER A 44 -17.04 -8.82 1.79
C SER A 44 -15.98 -9.31 2.80
N LEU A 45 -16.25 -10.43 3.48
CA LEU A 45 -15.36 -11.03 4.47
C LEU A 45 -14.07 -11.60 3.84
N SER A 46 -14.15 -12.17 2.63
CA SER A 46 -12.98 -12.68 1.91
C SER A 46 -12.03 -11.56 1.47
N LEU A 47 -12.56 -10.40 1.08
CA LEU A 47 -11.77 -9.22 0.74
C LEU A 47 -11.03 -8.68 1.97
N TRP A 48 -11.72 -8.62 3.12
CA TRP A 48 -11.12 -8.23 4.41
C TRP A 48 -9.93 -9.13 4.75
N LEU A 49 -10.15 -10.45 4.75
CA LEU A 49 -9.12 -11.42 5.12
C LEU A 49 -7.92 -11.36 4.15
N LEU A 50 -8.17 -11.26 2.84
CA LEU A 50 -7.11 -11.18 1.85
C LEU A 50 -6.28 -9.89 2.00
N SER A 51 -6.95 -8.74 2.16
CA SER A 51 -6.29 -7.44 2.34
C SER A 51 -5.48 -7.41 3.63
N PHE A 52 -6.00 -8.03 4.70
CA PHE A 52 -5.31 -8.15 5.98
C PHE A 52 -4.08 -9.06 5.90
N ALA A 53 -4.18 -10.21 5.22
CA ALA A 53 -3.05 -11.09 4.99
C ALA A 53 -1.94 -10.38 4.19
N ILE A 54 -2.30 -9.64 3.13
CA ILE A 54 -1.34 -8.86 2.32
C ILE A 54 -0.68 -7.77 3.17
N ALA A 55 -1.43 -7.09 4.02
CA ALA A 55 -0.89 -6.07 4.92
C ALA A 55 0.14 -6.65 5.89
N ILE A 56 -0.14 -7.81 6.51
CA ILE A 56 0.81 -8.49 7.40
C ILE A 56 2.08 -8.88 6.64
N VAL A 57 1.93 -9.49 5.46
CA VAL A 57 3.08 -9.87 4.62
C VAL A 57 3.91 -8.64 4.26
N ALA A 58 3.27 -7.53 3.88
CA ALA A 58 3.96 -6.28 3.58
C ALA A 58 4.71 -5.71 4.80
N MET A 59 4.14 -5.76 6.00
CA MET A 59 4.80 -5.33 7.24
C MET A 59 6.03 -6.18 7.56
N LEU A 60 5.95 -7.50 7.33
CA LEU A 60 7.09 -8.41 7.55
C LEU A 60 8.18 -8.26 6.50
N MET A 61 7.82 -7.97 5.25
CA MET A 61 8.76 -7.79 4.15
C MET A 61 9.42 -6.40 4.14
N ALA A 62 8.77 -5.36 4.69
CA ALA A 62 9.31 -4.00 4.65
C ALA A 62 10.73 -3.88 5.24
N PRO A 63 11.03 -4.41 6.45
CA PRO A 63 12.38 -4.38 7.01
C PRO A 63 13.41 -5.12 6.13
N MET A 64 12.98 -6.20 5.46
CA MET A 64 13.86 -6.99 4.58
C MET A 64 14.21 -6.25 3.29
N ILE A 65 13.34 -5.37 2.79
CA ILE A 65 13.53 -4.63 1.54
C ILE A 65 14.28 -3.32 1.78
N THR A 66 14.13 -2.71 2.96
CA THR A 66 14.76 -1.42 3.27
C THR A 66 16.14 -1.53 3.92
N ASP A 67 16.78 -2.72 3.89
CA ASP A 67 18.06 -3.05 4.54
C ASP A 67 18.17 -2.54 6.00
N SER A 68 17.03 -2.30 6.63
CA SER A 68 16.96 -1.86 8.01
C SER A 68 17.09 -3.13 8.84
N GLU A 69 18.26 -3.36 9.44
CA GLU A 69 18.44 -4.48 10.36
C GLU A 69 17.23 -4.50 11.31
N LEU A 70 16.60 -5.66 11.53
CA LEU A 70 15.46 -5.82 12.45
C LEU A 70 15.75 -5.23 13.86
N ARG A 71 17.02 -4.99 14.16
CA ARG A 71 17.55 -4.29 15.32
C ARG A 71 17.18 -2.80 15.40
N TYR A 72 16.83 -2.15 14.28
CA TYR A 72 16.36 -0.77 14.22
C TYR A 72 14.87 -0.61 14.54
N VAL A 73 14.05 -1.69 14.59
CA VAL A 73 12.63 -1.64 15.01
C VAL A 73 12.47 -1.43 16.53
N LEU A 74 13.42 -0.73 17.15
CA LEU A 74 13.40 -0.34 18.57
C LEU A 74 12.85 1.07 18.77
N THR A 75 12.95 1.96 17.78
CA THR A 75 12.48 3.35 17.94
C THR A 75 10.98 3.47 17.71
N TRP A 76 10.36 4.47 18.34
CA TRP A 76 8.94 4.79 18.12
C TRP A 76 8.64 5.16 16.67
N VAL A 77 9.60 5.76 15.96
CA VAL A 77 9.45 6.15 14.56
C VAL A 77 9.37 4.91 13.67
N ASP A 78 10.17 3.89 13.92
CA ASP A 78 10.15 2.65 13.12
C ASP A 78 8.85 1.86 13.31
N LYS A 79 8.30 1.86 14.53
CA LYS A 79 6.97 1.29 14.80
C LYS A 79 5.86 2.04 14.06
N LEU A 80 5.93 3.36 14.01
CA LEU A 80 4.99 4.18 13.25
C LEU A 80 5.12 3.95 11.74
N SER A 81 6.34 3.84 11.22
CA SER A 81 6.60 3.52 9.81
C SER A 81 6.05 2.14 9.45
N LEU A 82 6.27 1.13 10.29
CA LEU A 82 5.77 -0.22 10.07
C LEU A 82 4.23 -0.29 10.11
N LEU A 83 3.61 0.44 11.05
CA LEU A 83 2.15 0.61 11.07
C LEU A 83 1.64 1.34 9.82
N ALA A 84 2.33 2.38 9.36
CA ALA A 84 1.96 3.09 8.14
C ALA A 84 2.04 2.18 6.90
N VAL A 85 3.07 1.32 6.81
CA VAL A 85 3.17 0.28 5.77
C VAL A 85 2.00 -0.70 5.85
N GLY A 86 1.66 -1.18 7.05
CA GLY A 86 0.53 -2.09 7.24
C GLY A 86 -0.81 -1.49 6.83
N ILE A 87 -1.11 -0.30 7.31
CA ILE A 87 -2.35 0.43 6.99
C ILE A 87 -2.39 0.77 5.50
N GLY A 88 -1.30 1.27 4.93
CA GLY A 88 -1.19 1.58 3.51
C GLY A 88 -1.36 0.35 2.63
N GLY A 89 -0.70 -0.76 2.96
CA GLY A 89 -0.82 -2.04 2.28
C GLY A 89 -2.24 -2.60 2.35
N PHE A 90 -2.89 -2.52 3.52
CA PHE A 90 -4.28 -2.90 3.71
C PHE A 90 -5.22 -2.08 2.82
N ILE A 91 -5.16 -0.75 2.89
CA ILE A 91 -6.03 0.15 2.12
C ILE A 91 -5.79 -0.02 0.61
N TYR A 92 -4.54 -0.10 0.19
CA TYR A 92 -4.19 -0.25 -1.22
C TYR A 92 -4.68 -1.60 -1.77
N SER A 93 -4.35 -2.71 -1.10
CA SER A 93 -4.81 -4.04 -1.50
C SER A 93 -6.34 -4.14 -1.48
N TRP A 94 -6.98 -3.54 -0.47
CA TRP A 94 -8.43 -3.43 -0.43
C TRP A 94 -8.99 -2.74 -1.66
N LEU A 95 -8.50 -1.54 -1.99
CA LEU A 95 -8.96 -0.77 -3.16
C LEU A 95 -8.67 -1.51 -4.47
N LEU A 96 -7.53 -2.20 -4.53
CA LEU A 96 -7.11 -3.00 -5.68
C LEU A 96 -8.03 -4.20 -5.87
N PHE A 97 -8.44 -4.94 -4.84
CA PHE A 97 -9.28 -6.14 -5.01
C PHE A 97 -10.79 -5.85 -4.92
N ARG A 98 -11.17 -4.66 -4.44
CA ARG A 98 -12.57 -4.23 -4.33
C ARG A 98 -13.42 -4.45 -5.59
N PRO A 99 -12.99 -4.02 -6.81
CA PRO A 99 -13.83 -4.15 -8.00
C PRO A 99 -14.00 -5.61 -8.44
N TRP A 100 -13.14 -6.53 -7.99
CA TRP A 100 -13.21 -7.94 -8.31
C TRP A 100 -14.12 -8.71 -7.35
N LEU A 101 -14.18 -8.30 -6.08
CA LEU A 101 -14.76 -9.12 -5.01
C LEU A 101 -16.06 -8.56 -4.41
N ILE A 102 -16.40 -7.27 -4.53
CA ILE A 102 -17.63 -6.73 -3.92
C ILE A 102 -18.85 -6.80 -4.84
N LYS A 103 -19.91 -7.46 -4.38
CA LYS A 103 -21.26 -7.42 -4.98
C LYS A 103 -21.84 -6.01 -4.83
N ARG A 104 -21.96 -5.25 -5.92
CA ARG A 104 -22.82 -4.06 -5.95
C ARG A 104 -24.27 -4.54 -5.78
N LYS A 105 -24.95 -4.04 -4.74
CA LYS A 105 -26.41 -4.15 -4.62
C LYS A 105 -27.06 -3.30 -5.69
#